data_AF-A0A2C9M5R8-F1
#
_entry.id   AF-A0A2C9M5R8-F1
#
_cell.length_a   1.000
_cell.length_b   1.000
_cell.length_c   1.000
_cell.angle_alpha   90.00
_cell.angle_beta   90.00
_cell.angle_gamma   90.00
#
_symmetry.space_group_name_H-M   'P 1'
#
loop_
_entity.id
_entity.type
_entity.pdbx_description
1 polymer ?
#
loop_
_entity_poly.entity_id
_entity_poly.type
_entity_poly.pdbx_seq_one_letter_code
_entity_poly.pdbx_strand_id
1 'polypeptide(L)'
;MSKSLGNVVDPVDRLSKYGVDGLRYFLLKEGTLDSDCTYSDHRIAERINTDLANTMGNLLGRLTAPSVNKKQEFVALNQDDLYEFLSAEEREKYNEIYNLPDKVDQLFAEFHFNKGIDLIMGHLHWANSLVQSHAPWVLSKSDKPQDVAQLNMILHVAMETLRVCGLLMQPVMPELSDR
;
A
#
# COMPACT_ATOMS: atom_id res chain seq x y z
N MET A 1 17.49 25.87 -4.59
CA MET A 1 17.41 25.94 -6.07
C MET A 1 17.64 27.38 -6.50
N SER A 2 18.46 27.64 -7.51
CA SER A 2 18.79 28.98 -8.01
C SER A 2 18.62 29.08 -9.52
N LYS A 3 17.89 30.10 -9.98
CA LYS A 3 17.78 30.43 -11.40
C LYS A 3 19.14 30.76 -12.02
N SER A 4 20.06 31.37 -11.26
CA SER A 4 21.39 31.72 -11.76
C SER A 4 22.32 30.52 -11.93
N LEU A 5 22.12 29.45 -11.14
CA LEU A 5 22.86 28.19 -11.26
C LEU A 5 22.20 27.22 -12.25
N GLY A 6 21.03 27.57 -12.81
CA GLY A 6 20.28 26.71 -13.73
C GLY A 6 19.74 25.42 -13.11
N ASN A 7 19.72 25.29 -11.77
CA ASN A 7 19.30 24.08 -11.06
C ASN A 7 17.89 24.18 -10.47
N VAL A 8 17.02 24.95 -11.11
CA VAL A 8 15.60 25.02 -10.75
C VAL A 8 14.89 23.82 -11.36
N VAL A 9 14.10 23.14 -10.54
CA VAL A 9 13.23 22.05 -10.97
C VAL A 9 11.87 22.64 -11.32
N ASP A 10 11.46 22.51 -12.58
CA ASP A 10 10.11 22.91 -13.00
C ASP A 10 9.10 21.83 -12.57
N PRO A 11 8.13 22.15 -11.70
CA PRO A 11 7.11 21.21 -11.28
C PRO A 11 6.22 20.74 -12.45
N VAL A 12 5.97 21.56 -13.47
CA VAL A 12 5.14 21.20 -14.63
C VAL A 12 5.83 20.11 -15.46
N ASP A 13 7.14 20.26 -15.70
CA ASP A 13 7.94 19.23 -16.36
C ASP A 13 7.93 17.92 -15.56
N ARG A 14 8.04 18.01 -14.22
CA ARG A 14 8.04 16.82 -13.35
C ARG A 14 6.68 16.14 -13.25
N LEU A 15 5.59 16.90 -13.28
CA LEU A 15 4.23 16.36 -13.42
C LEU A 15 4.10 15.55 -14.71
N SER A 16 4.62 16.06 -15.83
CA SER A 16 4.56 15.33 -17.11
C SER A 16 5.33 13.99 -17.08
N LYS A 17 6.39 13.91 -16.28
CA LYS A 17 7.28 12.74 -16.19
C LYS A 17 6.84 11.70 -15.17
N TYR A 18 6.34 12.15 -14.01
CA TYR A 18 6.06 11.29 -12.86
C TYR A 18 4.56 11.20 -12.49
N GLY A 19 3.72 11.96 -13.19
CA GLY A 19 2.30 12.10 -12.86
C GLY A 19 2.07 12.98 -11.62
N VAL A 20 0.81 13.39 -11.45
CA VAL A 20 0.38 14.20 -10.30
C VAL A 20 0.62 13.46 -8.99
N ASP A 21 0.11 12.23 -8.90
CA ASP A 21 0.20 11.45 -7.67
C ASP A 21 1.62 10.99 -7.34
N GLY A 22 2.43 10.64 -8.34
CA GLY A 22 3.83 10.29 -8.12
C GLY A 22 4.62 11.45 -7.53
N LEU A 23 4.41 12.68 -8.02
CA LEU A 23 5.05 13.88 -7.48
C LEU A 23 4.52 14.22 -6.09
N ARG A 24 3.19 14.19 -5.87
CA ARG A 24 2.58 14.44 -4.56
C ARG A 24 3.08 13.47 -3.51
N TYR A 25 3.08 12.18 -3.83
CA TYR A 25 3.60 11.12 -2.97
C TYR A 25 5.04 11.41 -2.56
N PHE A 26 5.93 11.67 -3.52
CA PHE A 26 7.33 11.94 -3.23
C PHE A 26 7.51 13.14 -2.29
N LEU A 27 6.81 14.25 -2.56
CA LEU A 27 6.92 15.46 -1.75
C LEU A 27 6.42 15.26 -0.32
N LEU A 28 5.29 14.58 -0.14
CA LEU A 28 4.71 14.31 1.19
C LEU A 28 5.46 13.21 1.95
N LYS A 29 6.09 12.28 1.23
CA LYS A 29 6.90 11.20 1.80
C LYS A 29 8.27 11.68 2.27
N GLU A 30 8.95 12.48 1.46
CA GLU A 30 10.33 12.90 1.71
C GLU A 30 10.42 14.28 2.37
N GLY A 31 9.40 15.12 2.23
CA GLY A 31 9.30 16.39 2.93
C GLY A 31 8.95 16.15 4.41
N THR A 32 9.75 16.74 5.30
CA THR A 32 9.48 16.74 6.74
C THR A 32 9.43 18.18 7.26
N LEU A 33 8.75 18.41 8.38
CA LEU A 33 8.76 19.71 9.05
C LEU A 33 10.10 20.02 9.72
N ASP A 34 10.84 18.99 10.09
CA ASP A 34 12.02 19.10 10.95
C ASP A 34 13.32 19.37 10.17
N SER A 35 13.33 19.08 8.87
CA SER A 35 14.53 19.20 8.04
C SER A 35 14.25 19.42 6.57
N ASP A 36 15.18 20.13 5.93
CA ASP A 36 15.19 20.34 4.49
C ASP A 36 15.35 19.01 3.74
N CYS A 37 14.59 18.86 2.65
CA CYS A 37 14.67 17.71 1.77
C CYS A 37 15.39 18.06 0.45
N THR A 38 16.24 17.13 -0.01
CA THR A 38 16.92 17.25 -1.30
C THR A 38 16.16 16.49 -2.39
N TYR A 39 15.75 17.21 -3.43
CA TYR A 39 15.17 16.63 -4.63
C TYR A 39 16.25 16.08 -5.59
N SER A 40 15.99 14.92 -6.18
CA SER A 40 16.64 14.48 -7.42
C SER A 40 15.71 13.58 -8.23
N ASP A 41 15.86 13.59 -9.57
CA ASP A 41 15.10 12.71 -10.47
C ASP A 41 15.27 11.21 -10.13
N HIS A 42 16.43 10.83 -9.58
CA HIS A 42 16.68 9.47 -9.10
C HIS A 42 15.80 9.14 -7.89
N ARG A 43 15.76 10.00 -6.87
CA ARG A 43 15.03 9.72 -5.62
C ARG A 43 13.53 9.61 -5.85
N ILE A 44 12.95 10.48 -6.67
CA ILE A 44 11.51 10.38 -7.00
C ILE A 44 11.20 9.10 -7.77
N ALA A 45 12.02 8.75 -8.76
CA ALA A 45 11.84 7.51 -9.51
C ALA A 45 11.97 6.28 -8.60
N GLU A 46 12.95 6.30 -7.69
CA GLU A 46 13.15 5.25 -6.70
C GLU A 46 11.93 5.08 -5.81
N ARG A 47 11.41 6.16 -5.18
CA ARG A 47 10.23 6.08 -4.31
C ARG A 47 8.97 5.61 -5.02
N ILE A 48 8.72 6.10 -6.24
CA ILE A 48 7.59 5.62 -7.04
C ILE A 48 7.74 4.13 -7.33
N ASN A 49 8.94 3.67 -7.69
CA ASN A 49 9.15 2.26 -7.99
C ASN A 49 9.07 1.36 -6.75
N THR A 50 9.73 1.73 -5.64
CA THR A 50 9.78 0.88 -4.44
C THR A 50 8.45 0.84 -3.72
N ASP A 51 7.83 2.01 -3.53
CA ASP A 51 6.68 2.12 -2.64
C ASP A 51 5.40 1.89 -3.45
N LEU A 52 5.23 2.59 -4.56
CA LEU A 52 3.98 2.53 -5.32
C LEU A 52 3.93 1.28 -6.20
N ALA A 53 4.91 1.09 -7.09
CA ALA A 53 4.87 -0.04 -8.03
C ALA A 53 5.13 -1.38 -7.34
N ASN A 54 6.24 -1.51 -6.60
CA ASN A 54 6.71 -2.78 -6.06
C ASN A 54 5.97 -3.23 -4.80
N THR A 55 5.28 -2.33 -4.09
CA THR A 55 4.57 -2.68 -2.85
C THR A 55 3.06 -2.63 -3.07
N MET A 56 2.49 -1.44 -3.28
CA MET A 56 1.04 -1.30 -3.43
C MET A 56 0.51 -1.92 -4.73
N GLY A 57 1.13 -1.57 -5.87
CA GLY A 57 0.76 -2.04 -7.19
C GLY A 57 1.00 -3.54 -7.37
N ASN A 58 2.13 -4.06 -6.87
CA ASN A 58 2.40 -5.50 -6.87
C ASN A 58 1.38 -6.27 -6.02
N LEU A 59 0.99 -5.76 -4.84
CA LEU A 59 -0.05 -6.40 -4.03
C LEU A 59 -1.38 -6.45 -4.79
N LEU A 60 -1.83 -5.30 -5.31
CA LEU A 60 -3.05 -5.22 -6.13
C LEU A 60 -3.00 -6.20 -7.31
N GLY A 61 -1.90 -6.21 -8.06
CA GLY A 61 -1.72 -7.09 -9.21
C GLY A 61 -1.75 -8.58 -8.84
N ARG A 62 -1.17 -8.97 -7.70
CA ARG A 62 -1.22 -10.36 -7.21
C ARG A 62 -2.63 -10.77 -6.78
N LEU A 63 -3.33 -9.88 -6.09
CA LEU A 63 -4.69 -10.14 -5.57
C LEU A 63 -5.76 -10.16 -6.67
N THR A 64 -5.55 -9.40 -7.75
CA THR A 64 -6.45 -9.34 -8.91
C THR A 64 -6.03 -10.28 -10.03
N ALA A 65 -4.91 -11.01 -9.90
CA ALA A 65 -4.52 -11.98 -10.92
C ALA A 65 -5.59 -13.10 -11.04
N PRO A 66 -6.08 -13.45 -12.24
CA PRO A 66 -7.03 -14.54 -12.43
C PRO A 66 -6.50 -15.91 -11.98
N SER A 67 -5.18 -16.07 -11.88
CA SER A 67 -4.54 -17.27 -11.32
C SER A 67 -4.74 -17.41 -9.82
N VAL A 68 -5.08 -16.35 -9.10
CA VAL A 68 -5.29 -16.31 -7.65
C VAL A 68 -6.76 -16.02 -7.36
N ASN A 69 -7.30 -14.90 -7.85
CA ASN A 69 -8.72 -14.53 -7.72
C ASN A 69 -9.47 -14.75 -9.04
N LYS A 70 -9.77 -16.00 -9.36
CA LYS A 70 -10.45 -16.38 -10.62
C LYS A 70 -11.76 -15.62 -10.86
N LYS A 71 -12.50 -15.33 -9.78
CA LYS A 71 -13.82 -14.70 -9.85
C LYS A 71 -13.78 -13.17 -9.83
N GLN A 72 -12.61 -12.57 -9.56
CA GLN A 72 -12.46 -11.12 -9.36
C GLN A 72 -13.40 -10.60 -8.26
N GLU A 73 -13.61 -11.40 -7.22
CA GLU A 73 -14.52 -11.08 -6.12
C GLU A 73 -13.72 -10.75 -4.85
N PHE A 74 -14.29 -9.88 -4.03
CA PHE A 74 -13.88 -9.73 -2.64
C PHE A 74 -14.56 -10.82 -1.82
N VAL A 75 -13.76 -11.62 -1.11
CA VAL A 75 -14.28 -12.68 -0.25
C VAL A 75 -14.47 -12.13 1.16
N ALA A 76 -15.71 -11.83 1.55
CA ALA A 76 -16.03 -11.41 2.91
C ALA A 76 -16.06 -12.63 3.85
N LEU A 77 -15.26 -12.61 4.91
CA LEU A 77 -15.22 -13.64 5.94
C LEU A 77 -15.53 -13.02 7.31
N ASN A 78 -16.11 -13.82 8.19
CA ASN A 78 -16.25 -13.42 9.59
C ASN A 78 -14.93 -13.64 10.35
N GLN A 79 -14.84 -13.10 11.56
CA GLN A 79 -13.63 -13.15 12.36
C GLN A 79 -13.22 -14.58 12.77
N ASP A 80 -14.19 -15.45 13.03
CA ASP A 80 -13.94 -16.84 13.43
C ASP A 80 -13.30 -17.63 12.28
N ASP A 81 -13.82 -17.46 11.06
CA ASP A 81 -13.29 -18.09 9.84
C ASP A 81 -11.86 -17.63 9.54
N LEU A 82 -11.55 -16.33 9.77
CA LEU A 82 -10.20 -15.80 9.56
C LEU A 82 -9.22 -16.39 10.57
N TYR A 83 -9.63 -16.44 11.84
CA TYR A 83 -8.73 -16.79 12.92
C TYR A 83 -8.35 -18.27 12.89
N GLU A 84 -9.16 -19.15 12.30
CA GLU A 84 -8.76 -20.55 12.11
C GLU A 84 -7.41 -20.70 11.37
N PHE A 85 -7.12 -19.82 10.41
CA PHE A 85 -5.94 -19.94 9.55
C PHE A 85 -4.80 -18.99 9.91
N LEU A 86 -5.09 -17.88 10.58
CA LEU A 86 -4.08 -16.90 10.98
C LEU A 86 -3.38 -17.35 12.27
N SER A 87 -2.05 -17.21 12.29
CA SER A 87 -1.26 -17.28 13.54
C SER A 87 -1.62 -16.14 14.48
N ALA A 88 -1.27 -16.26 15.77
CA ALA A 88 -1.54 -15.22 16.75
C ALA A 88 -0.93 -13.85 16.36
N GLU A 89 0.28 -13.86 15.81
CA GLU A 89 0.98 -12.65 15.33
C GLU A 89 0.27 -12.02 14.13
N GLU A 90 -0.18 -12.82 13.17
CA GLU A 90 -0.90 -12.31 12.01
C GLU A 90 -2.28 -11.75 12.40
N ARG A 91 -2.96 -12.36 13.37
CA ARG A 91 -4.22 -11.82 13.92
C ARG A 91 -4.00 -10.47 14.58
N GLU A 92 -2.97 -10.34 15.41
CA GLU A 92 -2.61 -9.07 16.04
C GLU A 92 -2.35 -8.01 14.98
N LYS A 93 -1.51 -8.33 13.98
CA LYS A 93 -1.16 -7.39 12.92
C LYS A 93 -2.34 -7.01 12.02
N TYR A 94 -3.23 -7.95 11.72
CA TYR A 94 -4.46 -7.68 10.99
C TYR A 94 -5.38 -6.74 11.79
N ASN A 95 -5.56 -6.98 13.10
CA ASN A 95 -6.42 -6.16 13.95
C ASN A 95 -5.93 -4.72 14.12
N GLU A 96 -4.63 -4.47 13.98
CA GLU A 96 -4.10 -3.10 13.97
C GLU A 96 -4.71 -2.23 12.88
N ILE A 97 -5.22 -2.83 11.78
CA ILE A 97 -5.81 -2.08 10.67
C ILE A 97 -7.03 -1.26 11.09
N TYR A 98 -7.80 -1.73 12.07
CA TYR A 98 -8.98 -1.03 12.56
C TYR A 98 -8.63 0.28 13.29
N ASN A 99 -7.41 0.38 13.82
CA ASN A 99 -6.90 1.58 14.49
C ASN A 99 -5.99 2.41 13.59
N LEU A 100 -5.68 1.93 12.37
CA LEU A 100 -4.80 2.63 11.44
C LEU A 100 -5.38 3.99 10.99
N PRO A 101 -6.68 4.12 10.67
CA PRO A 101 -7.26 5.41 10.28
C PRO A 101 -7.03 6.51 11.31
N ASP A 102 -7.32 6.25 12.59
CA ASP A 102 -7.18 7.25 13.67
C ASP A 102 -5.70 7.68 13.83
N LYS A 103 -4.76 6.73 13.73
CA LYS A 103 -3.33 7.04 13.81
C LYS A 103 -2.87 7.89 12.63
N VAL A 104 -3.32 7.57 11.42
CA VAL A 104 -2.98 8.34 10.21
C VAL A 104 -3.60 9.73 10.25
N ASP A 105 -4.87 9.83 10.66
CA ASP A 105 -5.58 11.11 10.80
C ASP A 105 -4.85 12.04 11.77
N GLN A 106 -4.47 11.53 12.96
CA GLN A 106 -3.69 12.31 13.93
C GLN A 106 -2.37 12.82 13.32
N LEU A 107 -1.62 11.96 12.65
CA LEU A 107 -0.34 12.34 12.03
C LEU A 107 -0.54 13.37 10.91
N PHE A 108 -1.57 13.22 10.09
CA PHE A 108 -1.86 14.16 9.00
C PHE A 108 -2.34 15.51 9.54
N ALA A 109 -3.14 15.53 10.61
CA ALA A 109 -3.56 16.76 11.30
C ALA A 109 -2.37 17.53 11.90
N GLU A 110 -1.32 16.82 12.32
CA GLU A 110 -0.05 17.39 12.80
C GLU A 110 0.96 17.65 11.67
N PHE A 111 0.56 17.54 10.41
CA PHE A 111 1.39 17.70 9.20
C PHE A 111 2.57 16.71 9.09
N HIS A 112 2.52 15.60 9.83
CA HIS A 112 3.48 14.50 9.76
C HIS A 112 3.11 13.47 8.68
N PHE A 113 2.91 13.93 7.43
CA PHE A 113 2.50 13.07 6.31
C PHE A 113 3.46 11.91 6.06
N ASN A 114 4.77 12.16 6.13
CA ASN A 114 5.79 11.13 5.93
C ASN A 114 5.60 9.94 6.90
N LYS A 115 5.32 10.23 8.18
CA LYS A 115 5.09 9.21 9.22
C LYS A 115 3.77 8.47 8.99
N GLY A 116 2.71 9.17 8.61
CA GLY A 116 1.43 8.53 8.27
C GLY A 116 1.57 7.60 7.05
N ILE A 117 2.30 8.03 6.03
CA ILE A 117 2.63 7.21 4.86
C ILE A 117 3.48 6.00 5.28
N ASP A 118 4.47 6.16 6.17
CA ASP A 118 5.24 5.03 6.72
C ASP A 118 4.36 3.96 7.38
N LEU A 119 3.37 4.37 8.18
CA LEU A 119 2.44 3.43 8.80
C LEU A 119 1.64 2.65 7.75
N ILE A 120 1.08 3.34 6.75
CA ILE A 120 0.32 2.72 5.66
C ILE A 120 1.20 1.74 4.88
N MET A 121 2.41 2.16 4.49
CA MET A 121 3.36 1.31 3.76
C MET A 121 3.77 0.09 4.57
N GLY A 122 3.92 0.21 5.90
CA GLY A 122 4.18 -0.91 6.79
C GLY A 122 3.10 -2.00 6.72
N HIS A 123 1.83 -1.62 6.67
CA HIS A 123 0.72 -2.59 6.50
C HIS A 123 0.70 -3.22 5.11
N LEU A 124 1.02 -2.46 4.05
CA LEU A 124 1.13 -3.01 2.70
C LEU A 124 2.31 -4.00 2.56
N HIS A 125 3.45 -3.71 3.19
CA HIS A 125 4.59 -4.63 3.22
C HIS A 125 4.27 -5.92 3.96
N TRP A 126 3.57 -5.82 5.10
CA TRP A 126 3.09 -6.99 5.83
C TRP A 126 2.13 -7.84 4.98
N ALA A 127 1.13 -7.23 4.33
CA ALA A 127 0.19 -7.95 3.47
C ALA A 127 0.90 -8.63 2.28
N ASN A 128 1.90 -7.98 1.68
CA ASN A 128 2.75 -8.62 0.66
C ASN A 128 3.47 -9.86 1.23
N SER A 129 3.98 -9.76 2.46
CA SER A 129 4.69 -10.85 3.13
C SER A 129 3.77 -12.01 3.46
N LEU A 130 2.55 -11.74 3.93
CA LEU A 130 1.48 -12.73 4.13
C LEU A 130 1.13 -13.46 2.82
N VAL A 131 0.89 -12.71 1.74
CA VAL A 131 0.62 -13.30 0.42
C VAL A 131 1.80 -14.16 -0.04
N GLN A 132 3.02 -13.73 0.21
CA GLN A 132 4.21 -14.48 -0.18
C GLN A 132 4.40 -15.76 0.63
N SER A 133 4.19 -15.72 1.95
CA SER A 133 4.39 -16.86 2.86
C SER A 133 3.36 -17.96 2.63
N HIS A 134 2.10 -17.58 2.37
CA HIS A 134 1.02 -18.55 2.14
C HIS A 134 0.91 -19.03 0.69
N ALA A 135 1.60 -18.39 -0.26
CA ALA A 135 1.69 -18.81 -1.66
C ALA A 135 0.32 -19.16 -2.31
N PRO A 136 -0.64 -18.20 -2.39
CA PRO A 136 -2.01 -18.48 -2.82
C PRO A 136 -2.13 -18.99 -4.27
N TRP A 137 -1.12 -18.77 -5.11
CA TRP A 137 -1.02 -19.35 -6.47
C TRP A 137 -0.83 -20.88 -6.48
N VAL A 138 -0.44 -21.48 -5.35
CA VAL A 138 -0.43 -22.93 -5.15
C VAL A 138 -1.81 -23.38 -4.67
N LEU A 139 -2.37 -22.70 -3.66
CA LEU A 139 -3.69 -23.01 -3.11
C LEU A 139 -4.81 -22.92 -4.16
N SER A 140 -4.73 -21.96 -5.09
CA SER A 140 -5.72 -21.76 -6.15
C SER A 140 -5.81 -22.89 -7.19
N LYS A 141 -4.88 -23.86 -7.12
CA LYS A 141 -4.85 -25.07 -7.97
C LYS A 141 -5.43 -26.30 -7.28
N SER A 142 -5.87 -26.17 -6.02
CA SER A 142 -6.45 -27.24 -5.23
C SER A 142 -7.95 -27.02 -5.02
N ASP A 143 -8.72 -28.10 -5.08
CA ASP A 143 -10.17 -28.10 -4.79
C ASP A 143 -10.48 -28.63 -3.38
N LYS A 144 -9.45 -28.86 -2.55
CA LYS A 144 -9.66 -29.30 -1.16
C LYS A 144 -10.34 -28.18 -0.35
N PRO A 145 -11.38 -28.48 0.45
CA PRO A 145 -12.07 -27.47 1.25
C PRO A 145 -11.13 -26.60 2.12
N GLN A 146 -10.11 -27.21 2.74
CA GLN A 146 -9.12 -26.49 3.56
C GLN A 146 -8.30 -25.49 2.75
N ASP A 147 -7.83 -25.88 1.56
CA ASP A 147 -6.98 -25.03 0.71
C ASP A 147 -7.80 -23.86 0.14
N VAL A 148 -9.08 -24.11 -0.19
CA VAL A 148 -10.03 -23.08 -0.63
C VAL A 148 -10.32 -22.09 0.50
N ALA A 149 -10.57 -22.58 1.72
CA ALA A 149 -10.80 -21.73 2.89
C ALA A 149 -9.57 -20.87 3.22
N GLN A 150 -8.36 -21.45 3.17
CA GLN A 150 -7.12 -20.70 3.37
C GLN A 150 -6.89 -19.65 2.29
N LEU A 151 -7.15 -19.97 1.01
CA LEU A 151 -7.09 -19.00 -0.08
C LEU A 151 -8.04 -17.83 0.15
N ASN A 152 -9.29 -18.12 0.54
CA ASN A 152 -10.30 -17.11 0.84
C ASN A 152 -9.86 -16.20 2.00
N MET A 153 -9.26 -16.76 3.05
CA MET A 153 -8.69 -15.99 4.15
C MET A 153 -7.60 -15.03 3.66
N ILE A 154 -6.64 -15.51 2.87
CA ILE A 154 -5.54 -14.67 2.36
C ILE A 154 -6.10 -13.53 1.50
N LEU A 155 -7.04 -13.85 0.61
CA LEU A 155 -7.71 -12.86 -0.23
C LEU A 155 -8.43 -11.81 0.61
N HIS A 156 -9.20 -12.23 1.61
CA HIS A 156 -9.89 -11.33 2.53
C HIS A 156 -8.92 -10.36 3.21
N VAL A 157 -7.94 -10.90 3.93
CA VAL A 157 -7.00 -10.12 4.75
C VAL A 157 -6.20 -9.15 3.89
N ALA A 158 -5.65 -9.62 2.77
CA ALA A 158 -4.80 -8.80 1.92
C ALA A 158 -5.60 -7.75 1.13
N MET A 159 -6.80 -8.08 0.64
CA MET A 159 -7.67 -7.10 -0.04
C MET A 159 -8.22 -6.07 0.92
N GLU A 160 -8.65 -6.47 2.12
CA GLU A 160 -9.10 -5.51 3.14
C GLU A 160 -7.96 -4.60 3.57
N THR A 161 -6.75 -5.14 3.68
CA THR A 161 -5.55 -4.35 3.96
C THR A 161 -5.29 -3.31 2.88
N LEU A 162 -5.31 -3.76 1.62
CA LEU A 162 -5.13 -2.88 0.48
C LEU A 162 -6.23 -1.82 0.38
N ARG A 163 -7.49 -2.18 0.66
CA ARG A 163 -8.65 -1.28 0.63
C ARG A 163 -8.49 -0.15 1.64
N VAL A 164 -8.23 -0.47 2.91
CA VAL A 164 -8.04 0.55 3.95
C VAL A 164 -6.83 1.42 3.63
N CYS A 165 -5.70 0.82 3.25
CA CYS A 165 -4.50 1.57 2.88
C CYS A 165 -4.73 2.51 1.68
N GLY A 166 -5.48 2.06 0.67
CA GLY A 166 -5.86 2.85 -0.49
C GLY A 166 -6.72 4.05 -0.13
N LEU A 167 -7.73 3.85 0.73
CA LEU A 167 -8.56 4.94 1.25
C LEU A 167 -7.73 5.98 2.01
N LEU A 168 -6.83 5.53 2.89
CA LEU A 168 -5.96 6.42 3.68
C LEU A 168 -4.92 7.16 2.82
N MET A 169 -4.61 6.65 1.63
CA MET A 169 -3.75 7.33 0.66
C MET A 169 -4.48 8.39 -0.17
N GLN A 170 -5.82 8.50 -0.14
CA GLN A 170 -6.55 9.50 -0.95
C GLN A 170 -6.08 10.95 -0.74
N PRO A 171 -5.77 11.43 0.47
CA PRO A 171 -5.23 12.78 0.65
C PRO A 171 -3.86 12.98 -0.02
N VAL A 172 -3.11 11.90 -0.25
CA VAL A 172 -1.76 11.90 -0.82
C VAL A 172 -1.81 11.71 -2.34
N MET A 173 -2.52 10.68 -2.80
CA MET A 173 -2.60 10.21 -4.20
C MET A 173 -4.06 10.01 -4.65
N PRO A 174 -4.82 11.10 -4.82
CA PRO A 174 -6.26 11.00 -5.08
C PRO A 174 -6.62 10.22 -6.35
N GLU A 175 -5.88 10.36 -7.46
CA GLU A 175 -6.24 9.69 -8.71
C GLU A 175 -5.95 8.19 -8.68
N LEU A 176 -4.86 7.76 -8.05
CA LEU A 176 -4.51 6.35 -7.89
C LEU A 176 -5.38 5.67 -6.84
N SER A 177 -5.74 6.37 -5.76
CA SER A 177 -6.58 5.80 -4.70
C SER A 177 -8.06 5.69 -5.07
N ASP A 178 -8.53 6.43 -6.07
CA ASP A 178 -9.93 6.37 -6.55
C ASP A 178 -10.16 5.25 -7.58
N ARG A 179 -9.09 4.63 -8.08
CA ARG A 179 -9.10 3.57 -9.11
C ARG A 179 -9.04 2.17 -8.51
#